data_AF-A0A2I0IKD1-F1
#
_entry.id   AF-A0A2I0IKD1-F1
#
_cell.length_a   1.000
_cell.length_b   1.000
_cell.length_c   1.000
_cell.angle_alpha   90.00
_cell.angle_beta   90.00
_cell.angle_gamma   90.00
#
_symmetry.space_group_name_H-M   'P 1'
#
loop_
_entity.id
_entity.type
_entity.pdbx_description
1 polymer ?
#
loop_
_entity_poly.entity_id
_entity_poly.type
_entity_poly.pdbx_seq_one_letter_code
_entity_poly.pdbx_strand_id
1 'polypeptide(L)'
;MATQAGFLSGLSGIESVPGPELPQLDFLTKFNEENQKKYAEFDARFKESPLLKKFLEKSKLNKEKNRQEILDKYCLRGAEWGVGDCSTDGMSAEDREKFIAMLKQKTGAQ
;
A
#
# COMPACT_ATOMS: atom_id res chain seq x y z
N MET A 1 13.54 33.77 41.88
CA MET A 1 13.90 34.32 40.55
C MET A 1 12.81 33.90 39.58
N ALA A 2 12.23 34.87 38.88
CA ALA A 2 11.00 34.75 38.12
C ALA A 2 11.18 33.91 36.84
N THR A 3 10.27 32.97 36.57
CA THR A 3 10.10 32.38 35.24
C THR A 3 9.05 33.19 34.48
N GLN A 4 9.53 33.96 33.52
CA GLN A 4 8.72 34.67 32.55
C GLN A 4 8.14 33.66 31.55
N ALA A 5 6.92 33.19 31.81
CA ALA A 5 6.11 32.50 30.80
C ALA A 5 5.21 33.56 30.15
N GLY A 6 5.33 33.69 28.83
CA GLY A 6 4.58 34.66 28.04
C GLY A 6 3.07 34.49 28.20
N PHE A 7 2.34 35.56 27.90
CA PHE A 7 0.89 35.75 28.07
C PHE A 7 -0.01 34.66 27.43
N LEU A 8 0.55 33.64 26.78
CA LEU A 8 -0.15 32.60 26.03
C LEU A 8 0.25 31.16 26.40
N SER A 9 1.08 30.95 27.43
CA SER A 9 1.61 29.60 27.76
C SER A 9 0.71 28.73 28.65
N GLY A 10 -0.54 29.13 28.91
CA GLY A 10 -1.40 28.50 29.93
C GLY A 10 -2.82 28.15 29.50
N LEU A 11 -3.18 28.27 28.22
CA LEU A 11 -4.46 27.74 27.74
C LEU A 11 -4.29 26.24 27.55
N SER A 12 -4.61 25.46 28.58
CA SER A 12 -4.98 24.05 28.40
C SER A 12 -6.05 24.03 27.32
N GLY A 13 -5.68 23.57 26.12
CA GLY A 13 -6.64 23.37 25.04
C GLY A 13 -7.83 22.61 25.59
N ILE A 14 -9.03 22.91 25.09
CA ILE A 14 -10.30 22.32 25.51
C ILE A 14 -10.08 20.80 25.63
N GLU A 15 -9.84 20.31 26.85
CA GLU A 15 -9.71 18.89 27.11
C GLU A 15 -11.06 18.33 26.71
N SER A 16 -11.08 17.46 25.70
CA SER A 16 -12.31 16.90 25.18
C SER A 16 -12.94 16.08 26.31
N VAL A 17 -13.83 16.70 27.09
CA VAL A 17 -14.63 15.98 28.06
C VAL A 17 -15.41 14.95 27.24
N PRO A 18 -15.18 13.64 27.45
CA PRO A 18 -15.88 12.64 26.68
C PRO A 18 -17.38 12.85 26.92
N GLY A 19 -18.10 13.11 25.82
CA GLY A 19 -19.54 13.30 25.87
C GLY A 19 -20.22 12.06 26.47
N PRO A 20 -21.41 12.22 27.07
CA PRO A 20 -22.14 11.10 27.65
C PRO A 20 -22.33 9.98 26.61
N GLU A 21 -22.17 8.74 27.05
CA GLU A 21 -22.38 7.58 26.18
C GLU A 21 -23.81 7.59 25.65
N LEU A 22 -23.94 7.48 24.33
CA LEU A 22 -25.24 7.41 23.68
C LEU A 22 -25.94 6.12 24.15
N PRO A 23 -27.24 6.18 24.49
CA PRO A 23 -27.98 5.00 24.90
C PRO A 23 -27.98 3.99 23.76
N GLN A 24 -27.44 2.80 24.03
CA GLN A 24 -27.46 1.70 23.08
C GLN A 24 -28.89 1.17 22.99
N LEU A 25 -29.54 1.41 21.86
CA LEU A 25 -30.90 0.94 21.61
C LEU A 25 -30.82 -0.51 21.12
N ASP A 26 -31.47 -1.44 21.82
CA ASP A 26 -31.42 -2.88 21.53
C ASP A 26 -31.77 -3.25 20.08
N PHE A 27 -32.62 -2.46 19.42
CA PHE A 27 -32.95 -2.68 18.02
C PHE A 27 -31.80 -2.33 17.07
N LEU A 28 -31.00 -1.30 17.38
CA LEU A 28 -29.82 -0.94 16.59
C LEU A 28 -28.76 -2.03 16.69
N THR A 29 -28.56 -2.59 17.88
CA THR A 29 -27.62 -3.70 18.10
C THR A 29 -28.02 -4.93 17.29
N LYS A 30 -29.29 -5.36 17.38
CA LYS A 30 -29.81 -6.50 16.60
C LYS A 30 -29.72 -6.27 15.09
N PHE A 31 -30.07 -5.08 14.63
CA PHE A 31 -29.97 -4.73 13.20
C PHE A 31 -28.51 -4.74 12.72
N ASN A 32 -27.58 -4.26 13.53
CA ASN A 32 -26.16 -4.26 13.20
C ASN A 32 -25.61 -5.70 13.15
N GLU A 33 -25.98 -6.54 14.11
CA GLU A 33 -25.63 -7.97 14.11
C GLU A 33 -26.17 -8.73 12.89
N GLU A 34 -27.43 -8.49 12.52
CA GLU A 34 -28.03 -9.10 11.32
C GLU A 34 -27.33 -8.67 10.03
N ASN A 35 -26.96 -7.39 9.92
CA ASN A 35 -26.22 -6.90 8.76
C ASN A 35 -24.81 -7.49 8.71
N GLN A 36 -24.10 -7.58 9.85
CA GLN A 36 -22.79 -8.23 9.92
C GLN A 36 -22.86 -9.69 9.49
N LYS A 37 -23.88 -10.44 9.91
CA LYS A 37 -24.10 -11.83 9.47
C LYS A 37 -24.28 -11.91 7.95
N LYS A 38 -25.13 -11.04 7.37
CA LYS A 38 -25.32 -10.98 5.92
C LYS A 38 -24.01 -10.67 5.18
N TYR A 39 -23.22 -9.71 5.65
CA TYR A 39 -21.92 -9.42 5.03
C TYR A 39 -20.97 -10.62 5.09
N ALA A 40 -20.91 -11.32 6.22
CA ALA A 40 -20.09 -12.53 6.37
C ALA A 40 -20.53 -13.66 5.43
N GLU A 41 -21.84 -13.87 5.28
CA GLU A 41 -22.41 -14.85 4.34
C GLU A 41 -22.10 -14.49 2.88
N PHE A 42 -22.23 -13.22 2.50
CA PHE A 42 -21.90 -12.77 1.15
C PHE A 42 -20.40 -12.88 0.85
N ASP A 43 -19.54 -12.57 1.82
CA ASP A 43 -18.09 -12.75 1.68
C ASP A 43 -17.71 -14.23 1.55
N ALA A 44 -18.35 -15.13 2.30
CA ALA A 44 -18.16 -16.57 2.16
C ALA A 44 -18.57 -17.06 0.76
N ARG A 45 -19.75 -16.66 0.28
CA ARG A 45 -20.22 -16.99 -1.07
C ARG A 45 -19.29 -16.43 -2.16
N PHE A 46 -18.75 -15.24 -1.96
CA PHE A 46 -17.80 -14.63 -2.88
C PHE A 46 -16.47 -15.40 -2.91
N LYS A 47 -15.96 -15.80 -1.75
CA LYS A 47 -14.75 -16.63 -1.61
C LYS A 47 -14.89 -17.98 -2.31
N GLU A 48 -16.09 -18.55 -2.29
CA GLU A 48 -16.38 -19.81 -2.98
C GLU A 48 -16.59 -19.67 -4.49
N SER A 49 -16.75 -18.45 -4.98
CA SER A 49 -17.09 -18.18 -6.38
C SER A 49 -16.07 -18.78 -7.35
N PRO A 50 -16.53 -19.35 -8.48
CA PRO A 50 -15.64 -19.95 -9.47
C PRO A 50 -14.74 -18.92 -10.14
N LEU A 51 -15.16 -17.65 -10.17
CA LEU A 51 -14.35 -16.55 -10.72
C LEU A 51 -13.15 -16.27 -9.82
N LEU A 52 -13.36 -16.12 -8.51
CA LEU A 52 -12.26 -15.84 -7.59
C LEU A 52 -11.23 -16.96 -7.59
N LYS A 53 -11.66 -18.22 -7.59
CA LYS A 53 -10.77 -19.38 -7.67
C LYS A 53 -9.91 -19.35 -8.94
N LYS A 54 -10.51 -19.07 -10.10
CA LYS A 54 -9.76 -18.91 -11.37
C LYS A 54 -8.74 -17.76 -11.32
N PHE A 55 -9.10 -16.63 -10.72
CA PHE A 55 -8.18 -15.50 -10.59
C PHE A 55 -7.04 -15.79 -9.60
N LEU A 56 -7.31 -16.51 -8.51
CA LEU A 56 -6.29 -16.96 -7.56
C LEU A 56 -5.30 -17.93 -8.20
N GLU A 57 -5.78 -18.89 -9.01
CA GLU A 57 -4.91 -19.80 -9.76
C GLU A 57 -4.04 -19.05 -10.75
N LYS A 58 -4.62 -18.14 -11.56
CA LYS A 58 -3.85 -17.28 -12.47
C LYS A 58 -2.83 -16.41 -11.73
N SER A 59 -3.20 -15.84 -10.60
CA SER A 59 -2.32 -15.02 -9.77
C SER A 59 -1.13 -15.83 -9.26
N LYS A 60 -1.36 -17.07 -8.80
CA LYS A 60 -0.29 -17.99 -8.37
C LYS A 60 0.66 -18.35 -9.50
N LEU A 61 0.13 -18.69 -10.68
CA LEU A 61 0.94 -19.03 -11.85
C LEU A 61 1.79 -17.86 -12.34
N ASN A 62 1.27 -16.63 -12.24
CA ASN A 62 1.95 -15.43 -12.71
C ASN A 62 2.82 -14.76 -11.63
N LYS A 63 2.77 -15.21 -10.38
CA LYS A 63 3.43 -14.52 -9.25
C LYS A 63 4.91 -14.27 -9.48
N GLU A 64 5.65 -15.30 -9.87
CA GLU A 64 7.10 -15.19 -10.05
C GLU A 64 7.46 -14.40 -11.31
N LYS A 65 6.72 -14.59 -12.40
CA LYS A 65 6.90 -13.80 -13.64
C LYS A 65 6.66 -12.31 -13.39
N ASN A 66 5.54 -11.97 -12.76
CA ASN A 66 5.21 -10.59 -12.42
C ASN A 66 6.23 -9.99 -11.46
N ARG A 67 6.75 -10.77 -10.49
CA ARG A 67 7.81 -10.32 -9.59
C ARG A 67 9.07 -9.95 -10.37
N GLN A 68 9.52 -10.81 -11.27
CA GLN A 68 10.69 -10.56 -12.11
C GLN A 68 10.47 -9.35 -13.03
N GLU A 69 9.33 -9.27 -13.71
CA GLU A 69 8.99 -8.12 -14.55
C GLU A 69 8.98 -6.80 -13.78
N ILE A 70 8.46 -6.81 -12.55
CA ILE A 70 8.46 -5.63 -11.67
C ILE A 70 9.89 -5.24 -11.31
N LEU A 71 10.72 -6.20 -10.88
CA LEU A 71 12.12 -5.96 -10.54
C LEU A 71 12.91 -5.42 -11.73
N ASP A 72 12.72 -6.01 -12.92
CA ASP A 72 13.39 -5.58 -14.13
C ASP A 72 12.99 -4.15 -14.53
N LYS A 73 11.71 -3.77 -14.37
CA LYS A 73 11.25 -2.38 -14.57
C LYS A 73 11.86 -1.40 -13.57
N TYR A 74 11.94 -1.78 -12.30
CA TYR A 74 12.60 -0.96 -11.28
C TYR A 74 14.09 -0.80 -11.56
N CYS A 75 14.75 -1.89 -11.96
CA CYS A 75 16.17 -1.88 -12.28
C CYS A 75 16.48 -1.00 -13.49
N LEU A 76 15.67 -1.09 -14.56
CA LEU A 76 15.79 -0.22 -15.73
C LEU A 76 15.66 1.25 -15.33
N ARG A 77 14.63 1.60 -14.56
CA ARG A 77 14.40 3.00 -14.16
C ARG A 77 15.48 3.51 -13.20
N GLY A 78 15.95 2.64 -12.30
CA GLY A 78 17.08 2.93 -11.42
C GLY A 78 18.38 3.18 -12.20
N ALA A 79 18.64 2.37 -13.22
CA ALA A 79 19.80 2.52 -14.10
C ALA A 79 19.72 3.82 -14.92
N GLU A 80 18.54 4.20 -15.40
CA GLU A 80 18.32 5.45 -16.13
C GLU A 80 18.55 6.67 -15.23
N TRP A 81 18.07 6.62 -13.99
CA TRP A 81 18.12 7.77 -13.07
C TRP A 81 19.38 7.80 -12.20
N GLY A 82 20.21 6.75 -12.24
CA GLY A 82 21.41 6.64 -11.41
C GLY A 82 21.13 6.31 -9.94
N VAL A 83 19.91 5.88 -9.59
CA VAL A 83 19.50 5.73 -8.17
C VAL A 83 19.14 4.29 -7.84
N GLY A 84 19.56 3.83 -6.65
CA GLY A 84 19.19 2.51 -6.09
C GLY A 84 20.19 1.39 -6.40
N ASP A 85 19.78 0.15 -6.12
CA ASP A 85 20.65 -1.04 -6.20
C ASP A 85 21.10 -1.39 -7.63
N CYS A 86 20.39 -0.88 -8.65
CA CYS A 86 20.75 -0.99 -10.07
C CYS A 86 21.31 0.32 -10.65
N SER A 87 21.82 1.22 -9.80
CA SER A 87 22.41 2.48 -10.24
C SER A 87 23.60 2.24 -11.16
N THR A 88 23.73 3.11 -12.17
CA THR A 88 24.88 3.16 -13.07
C THR A 88 25.81 4.31 -12.72
N ASP A 89 25.63 4.91 -11.53
CA ASP A 89 26.45 5.99 -11.02
C ASP A 89 27.88 5.50 -10.79
N GLY A 90 28.84 6.13 -11.46
CA GLY A 90 30.25 5.72 -11.45
C GLY A 90 30.67 4.82 -12.61
N MET A 91 29.74 4.40 -13.48
CA MET A 91 30.09 3.76 -14.76
C MET A 91 30.56 4.80 -15.78
N SER A 92 31.38 4.36 -16.75
CA SER A 92 31.68 5.19 -17.93
C SER A 92 30.39 5.44 -18.72
N ALA A 93 30.31 6.57 -19.44
CA ALA A 93 29.11 6.93 -20.21
C ALA A 93 28.72 5.81 -21.21
N GLU A 94 29.72 5.21 -21.86
CA GLU A 94 29.52 4.11 -22.80
C GLU A 94 28.99 2.84 -22.13
N ASP A 95 29.51 2.49 -20.95
CA ASP A 95 29.09 1.27 -20.25
C ASP A 95 27.70 1.42 -19.63
N ARG A 96 27.35 2.63 -19.18
CA ARG A 96 26.00 2.97 -18.75
C ARG A 96 24.99 2.78 -19.88
N GLU A 97 25.28 3.30 -21.08
CA GLU A 97 24.40 3.16 -22.24
C GLU A 97 24.25 1.71 -22.68
N LYS A 98 25.34 0.93 -22.71
CA LYS A 98 25.30 -0.52 -23.00
C LYS A 98 24.45 -1.28 -21.98
N PHE A 99 24.60 -0.97 -20.69
CA PHE A 99 23.84 -1.61 -19.61
C PHE A 99 22.34 -1.29 -19.70
N ILE A 100 21.99 -0.03 -19.93
CA ILE A 100 20.59 0.39 -20.12
C ILE A 100 19.99 -0.28 -21.37
N ALA A 101 20.75 -0.37 -22.47
CA ALA A 101 20.29 -1.05 -23.68
C ALA A 101 19.99 -2.54 -23.45
N MET A 102 20.82 -3.25 -22.68
CA MET A 102 20.55 -4.64 -22.29
C MET A 102 19.28 -4.77 -21.44
N LEU A 103 19.06 -3.86 -20.48
CA LEU A 103 17.86 -3.87 -19.64
C LEU A 103 16.59 -3.53 -20.42
N LYS A 104 16.66 -2.63 -21.40
CA LYS A 104 15.56 -2.32 -22.34
C LYS A 104 15.18 -3.54 -23.18
N GLN A 105 16.17 -4.24 -23.73
CA GLN A 105 15.95 -5.48 -24.47
C GLN A 105 15.29 -6.56 -23.60
N LYS A 106 15.70 -6.68 -22.33
CA LYS A 106 15.14 -7.65 -21.37
C LYS A 106 13.70 -7.33 -20.98
N THR A 107 13.38 -6.05 -20.76
CA THR A 107 12.05 -5.58 -20.34
C THR A 107 11.07 -5.42 -21.49
N GLY A 108 11.54 -5.50 -22.74
CA GLY A 108 10.74 -5.22 -23.93
C GLY A 108 10.37 -3.74 -24.06
N ALA A 109 11.05 -2.85 -23.32
CA ALA A 109 10.92 -1.41 -23.48
C ALA A 109 11.76 -0.98 -24.70
N GLN A 110 11.12 -0.40 -25.71
CA GLN A 110 11.79 0.25 -26.84
C GLN A 110 12.28 1.64 -26.42
#